data_AF-I4LUS2-F1
#
_entry.id   AF-I4LUS2-F1
#
_cell.length_a   1.000
_cell.length_b   1.000
_cell.length_c   1.000
_cell.angle_alpha   90.00
_cell.angle_beta   90.00
_cell.angle_gamma   90.00
#
_symmetry.space_group_name_H-M   'P 1'
#
loop_
_entity.id
_entity.type
_entity.pdbx_description
1 polymer ?
#
loop_
_entity_poly.entity_id
_entity_poly.type
_entity_poly.pdbx_seq_one_letter_code
_entity_poly.pdbx_strand_id
1 'polypeptide(L)'
;MTTYLFDQLAQTPHILTFAGQSTPWVQALKETQNDAELNKELREYNKLAKTLLSNIYPQLLANAGSDINVFDALENSKINTASAQLSVPGITIAQLASVRDLTNLGYNFEVNKPIASLGHSQGIIAAKIVEARIKAGSWQNAQNQIAELIAIAYIIGAAADREARMLEISGNGEKTPMLSLKGVTFDQAKALIGRVERTRGVISIAVKNSRNHIVLSGYPEDMEAVQNQAQKESQRSKKNARNEGTRRIGFCANRRVFRCYSAIPFSNHETFCRASRSLGKGRRIRC
;
A
#
# COMPACT_ATOMS: atom_id res chain seq x y z
N MET A 1 27.43 27.84 13.66
CA MET A 1 27.54 27.17 12.35
C MET A 1 26.23 26.48 12.09
N THR A 2 25.58 26.77 10.95
CA THR A 2 24.39 26.05 10.53
C THR A 2 24.84 24.73 9.91
N THR A 3 24.46 23.59 10.50
CA THR A 3 24.75 22.29 9.90
C THR A 3 23.58 21.91 8.99
N TYR A 4 23.83 21.71 7.69
CA TYR A 4 22.79 21.31 6.75
C TYR A 4 22.44 19.83 6.95
N LEU A 5 21.18 19.47 6.69
CA LEU A 5 20.68 18.12 6.93
C LEU A 5 21.50 17.05 6.19
N PHE A 6 21.87 17.27 4.93
CA PHE A 6 22.63 16.28 4.16
C PHE A 6 24.07 16.10 4.67
N ASP A 7 24.69 17.15 5.24
CA ASP A 7 26.00 17.02 5.89
C ASP A 7 25.90 16.16 7.15
N GLN A 8 24.80 16.30 7.90
CA GLN A 8 24.52 15.44 9.05
C GLN A 8 24.27 14.00 8.62
N LEU A 9 23.44 13.79 7.60
CA LEU A 9 23.12 12.45 7.10
C LEU A 9 24.33 11.74 6.49
N ALA A 10 25.33 12.46 5.99
CA ALA A 10 26.60 11.87 5.55
C ALA A 10 27.43 11.28 6.70
N GLN A 11 27.21 11.74 7.93
CA GLN A 11 27.95 11.33 9.13
C GLN A 11 27.11 10.47 10.07
N THR A 12 25.79 10.40 9.85
CA THR A 12 24.85 9.70 10.73
C THR A 12 24.12 8.58 9.98
N PRO A 13 24.11 7.35 10.53
CA PRO A 13 23.35 6.25 9.93
C PRO A 13 21.87 6.59 9.83
N HIS A 14 21.31 6.41 8.64
CA HIS A 14 19.90 6.68 8.38
C HIS A 14 19.33 5.67 7.38
N ILE A 15 18.01 5.54 7.40
CA ILE A 15 17.25 4.67 6.51
C ILE A 15 16.25 5.50 5.72
N LEU A 16 15.97 5.07 4.49
CA LEU A 16 14.85 5.59 3.71
C LEU A 16 13.65 4.66 3.91
N THR A 17 12.49 5.23 4.23
CA THR A 17 11.27 4.44 4.46
C THR A 17 10.14 4.88 3.54
N PHE A 18 9.49 3.92 2.90
CA PHE A 18 8.40 4.15 1.95
C PHE A 18 7.08 3.60 2.48
N ALA A 19 6.06 4.46 2.51
CA ALA A 19 4.72 4.09 2.95
C ALA A 19 3.99 3.19 1.93
N GLY A 20 2.93 2.52 2.37
CA GLY A 20 2.09 1.72 1.50
C GLY A 20 0.96 2.51 0.83
N GLN A 21 -0.17 1.83 0.67
CA GLN A 21 -1.43 2.45 0.25
C GLN A 21 -1.84 3.59 1.20
N SER A 22 -2.66 4.51 0.69
CA SER A 22 -3.05 5.81 1.28
C SER A 22 -2.06 6.97 1.09
N THR A 23 -1.03 6.79 0.26
CA THR A 23 -0.24 7.94 -0.24
C THR A 23 -1.11 8.73 -1.22
N PRO A 24 -1.28 10.06 -1.06
CA PRO A 24 -2.10 10.90 -1.94
C PRO A 24 -1.40 11.16 -3.29
N TRP A 25 -1.19 10.09 -4.05
CA TRP A 25 -0.32 10.06 -5.23
C TRP A 25 -0.73 11.06 -6.32
N VAL A 26 -2.03 11.30 -6.49
CA VAL A 26 -2.52 12.28 -7.48
C VAL A 26 -2.01 13.67 -7.15
N GLN A 27 -2.12 14.09 -5.89
CA GLN A 27 -1.65 15.41 -5.45
C GLN A 27 -0.13 15.49 -5.54
N ALA A 28 0.58 14.46 -5.07
CA ALA A 28 2.03 14.40 -5.12
C ALA A 28 2.56 14.52 -6.57
N LEU A 29 1.96 13.81 -7.53
CA LEU A 29 2.36 13.92 -8.94
C LEU A 29 1.96 15.25 -9.57
N LYS A 30 0.83 15.85 -9.20
CA LYS A 30 0.48 17.20 -9.65
C LYS A 30 1.49 18.24 -9.18
N GLU A 31 1.96 18.15 -7.95
CA GLU A 31 3.00 19.06 -7.42
C GLU A 31 4.31 18.91 -8.20
N THR A 32 4.66 17.70 -8.62
CA THR A 32 5.87 17.47 -9.44
C THR A 32 5.79 18.07 -10.84
N GLN A 33 4.59 18.44 -11.33
CA GLN A 33 4.45 19.11 -12.64
C GLN A 33 5.06 20.52 -12.65
N ASN A 34 5.35 21.11 -11.48
CA ASN A 34 6.05 22.38 -11.35
C ASN A 34 7.53 22.28 -11.76
N ASP A 35 8.11 21.07 -11.75
CA ASP A 35 9.45 20.79 -12.28
C ASP A 35 9.31 20.05 -13.63
N ALA A 36 9.55 20.79 -14.71
CA ALA A 36 9.37 20.29 -16.07
C ALA A 36 10.31 19.11 -16.42
N GLU A 37 11.54 19.13 -15.92
CA GLU A 37 12.52 18.07 -16.20
C GLU A 37 12.19 16.80 -15.41
N LEU A 38 11.84 16.94 -14.14
CA LEU A 38 11.40 15.80 -13.33
C LEU A 38 10.11 15.19 -13.90
N ASN A 39 9.11 16.00 -14.24
CA ASN A 39 7.86 15.52 -14.84
C ASN A 39 8.10 14.77 -16.16
N LYS A 40 9.01 15.27 -17.01
CA LYS A 40 9.41 14.60 -18.25
C LYS A 40 10.07 13.24 -17.97
N GLU A 41 10.96 13.17 -16.98
CA GLU A 41 11.62 11.93 -16.59
C GLU A 41 10.62 10.87 -16.09
N LEU A 42 9.68 11.27 -15.22
CA LEU A 42 8.66 10.37 -14.68
C LEU A 42 7.72 9.84 -15.78
N ARG A 43 7.37 10.67 -16.76
CA ARG A 43 6.59 10.25 -17.95
C ARG A 43 7.37 9.26 -18.81
N GLU A 44 8.68 9.41 -18.93
CA GLU A 44 9.52 8.46 -19.67
C GLU A 44 9.59 7.09 -18.95
N TYR A 45 9.79 7.06 -17.62
CA TYR A 45 9.72 5.80 -16.87
C TYR A 45 8.37 5.09 -17.05
N ASN A 46 7.28 5.84 -17.01
CA ASN A 46 5.94 5.30 -17.22
C ASN A 46 5.77 4.73 -18.64
N LYS A 47 6.29 5.44 -19.65
CA LYS A 47 6.27 4.99 -21.05
C LYS A 47 7.07 3.70 -21.21
N LEU A 48 8.30 3.63 -20.70
CA LEU A 48 9.14 2.43 -20.74
C LEU A 48 8.47 1.25 -20.06
N ALA A 49 7.86 1.47 -18.89
CA ALA A 49 7.09 0.45 -18.20
C ALA A 49 5.92 -0.08 -19.05
N LYS A 50 5.16 0.81 -19.70
CA LYS A 50 4.07 0.41 -20.62
C LYS A 50 4.60 -0.34 -21.84
N THR A 51 5.76 0.04 -22.39
CA THR A 51 6.41 -0.68 -23.50
C THR A 51 6.74 -2.12 -23.11
N LEU A 52 7.27 -2.35 -21.90
CA LEU A 52 7.53 -3.70 -21.38
C LEU A 52 6.25 -4.54 -21.26
N LEU A 53 5.11 -3.89 -20.98
CA LEU A 53 3.82 -4.56 -20.82
C LEU A 53 3.06 -4.78 -22.12
N SER A 54 3.56 -4.28 -23.26
CA SER A 54 2.87 -4.30 -24.56
C SER A 54 2.26 -5.66 -24.93
N ASN A 55 3.01 -6.75 -24.73
CA ASN A 55 2.58 -8.11 -25.06
C ASN A 55 1.44 -8.65 -24.17
N ILE A 56 1.31 -8.12 -22.94
CA ILE A 56 0.26 -8.54 -21.99
C ILE A 56 -0.80 -7.46 -21.78
N TYR A 57 -0.66 -6.31 -22.44
CA TYR A 57 -1.53 -5.16 -22.27
C TYR A 57 -3.02 -5.48 -22.52
N PRO A 58 -3.40 -6.27 -23.55
CA PRO A 58 -4.78 -6.68 -23.73
C PRO A 58 -5.36 -7.45 -22.52
N GLN A 59 -4.53 -8.27 -21.85
CA GLN A 59 -4.94 -9.03 -20.66
C GLN A 59 -5.09 -8.12 -19.44
N LEU A 60 -4.25 -7.09 -19.33
CA LEU A 60 -4.36 -6.07 -18.29
C LEU A 60 -5.62 -5.20 -18.48
N LEU A 61 -5.92 -4.82 -19.73
CA LEU A 61 -7.08 -4.02 -20.11
C LEU A 61 -8.41 -4.74 -20.01
N ALA A 62 -8.41 -6.08 -20.09
CA ALA A 62 -9.64 -6.90 -20.06
C ALA A 62 -10.57 -6.56 -18.89
N ASN A 63 -10.04 -5.97 -17.81
CA ASN A 63 -10.81 -5.54 -16.64
C ASN A 63 -10.86 -4.01 -16.45
N ALA A 64 -10.04 -3.23 -17.17
CA ALA A 64 -9.89 -1.80 -16.91
C ALA A 64 -11.00 -0.94 -17.53
N GLY A 65 -11.62 -1.38 -18.63
CA GLY A 65 -12.63 -0.60 -19.36
C GLY A 65 -12.11 0.67 -20.05
N SER A 66 -10.88 1.11 -19.72
CA SER A 66 -10.15 2.23 -20.32
C SER A 66 -8.64 1.98 -20.27
N ASP A 67 -7.85 2.84 -20.91
CA ASP A 67 -6.39 2.78 -20.83
C ASP A 67 -5.89 2.91 -19.38
N ILE A 68 -4.93 2.08 -18.97
CA ILE A 68 -4.34 2.15 -17.63
C ILE A 68 -3.10 3.05 -17.73
N ASN A 69 -3.31 4.36 -17.57
CA ASN A 69 -2.25 5.34 -17.61
C ASN A 69 -2.36 6.30 -16.43
N VAL A 70 -1.33 6.28 -15.57
CA VAL A 70 -1.23 7.14 -14.38
C VAL A 70 -1.35 8.62 -14.75
N PHE A 71 -0.69 9.07 -15.83
CA PHE A 71 -0.67 10.50 -16.19
C PHE A 71 -1.97 10.97 -16.82
N ASP A 72 -2.64 10.16 -17.64
CA ASP A 72 -3.96 10.50 -18.19
C ASP A 72 -5.00 10.63 -17.07
N ALA A 73 -4.87 9.82 -16.02
CA ALA A 73 -5.69 9.89 -14.82
C ALA A 73 -5.46 11.16 -13.98
N LEU A 74 -4.32 11.85 -14.12
CA LEU A 74 -4.09 13.15 -13.47
C LEU A 74 -4.86 14.28 -14.17
N GLU A 75 -5.04 14.15 -15.48
CA GLU A 75 -5.61 15.17 -16.37
C GLU A 75 -7.14 15.05 -16.47
N ASN A 76 -7.70 13.86 -16.25
CA ASN A 76 -9.14 13.60 -16.31
C ASN A 76 -9.74 13.28 -14.94
N SER A 77 -10.49 14.23 -14.38
CA SER A 77 -11.17 14.10 -13.08
C SER A 77 -12.28 13.04 -13.05
N LYS A 78 -12.74 12.54 -14.21
CA LYS A 78 -13.75 11.47 -14.31
C LYS A 78 -13.15 10.07 -14.09
N ILE A 79 -11.82 9.92 -14.15
CA ILE A 79 -11.16 8.64 -13.96
C ILE A 79 -11.09 8.31 -12.46
N ASN A 80 -11.49 7.10 -12.09
CA ASN A 80 -11.41 6.63 -10.71
C ASN A 80 -9.96 6.33 -10.30
N THR A 81 -9.28 7.34 -9.76
CA THR A 81 -7.89 7.26 -9.28
C THR A 81 -7.69 6.39 -8.04
N ALA A 82 -8.79 5.96 -7.39
CA ALA A 82 -8.75 5.04 -6.25
C ALA A 82 -8.67 3.56 -6.66
N SER A 83 -8.91 3.23 -7.94
CA SER A 83 -8.72 1.86 -8.44
C SER A 83 -7.27 1.40 -8.22
N ALA A 84 -7.07 0.13 -7.85
CA ALA A 84 -5.73 -0.41 -7.66
C ALA A 84 -4.91 -0.42 -8.96
N GLN A 85 -5.57 -0.49 -10.13
CA GLN A 85 -4.93 -0.46 -11.44
C GLN A 85 -4.14 0.84 -11.67
N LEU A 86 -4.62 1.96 -11.12
CA LEU A 86 -3.98 3.27 -11.23
C LEU A 86 -3.22 3.66 -9.96
N SER A 87 -3.78 3.37 -8.78
CA SER A 87 -3.18 3.80 -7.52
C SER A 87 -1.89 3.05 -7.18
N VAL A 88 -1.77 1.75 -7.49
CA VAL A 88 -0.52 1.00 -7.22
C VAL A 88 0.67 1.55 -8.03
N PRO A 89 0.59 1.65 -9.37
CA PRO A 89 1.65 2.28 -10.15
C PRO A 89 1.77 3.79 -9.86
N GLY A 90 0.65 4.51 -9.65
CA GLY A 90 0.66 5.94 -9.35
C GLY A 90 1.41 6.29 -8.06
N ILE A 91 1.18 5.54 -6.98
CA ILE A 91 1.95 5.69 -5.73
C ILE A 91 3.42 5.33 -5.94
N THR A 92 3.73 4.31 -6.74
CA THR A 92 5.11 3.92 -7.05
C THR A 92 5.85 5.05 -7.76
N ILE A 93 5.22 5.67 -8.77
CA ILE A 93 5.79 6.81 -9.51
C ILE A 93 5.89 8.04 -8.60
N ALA A 94 4.90 8.30 -7.73
CA ALA A 94 4.97 9.39 -6.76
C ALA A 94 6.13 9.22 -5.78
N GLN A 95 6.39 8.00 -5.32
CA GLN A 95 7.51 7.71 -4.43
C GLN A 95 8.85 7.85 -5.15
N LEU A 96 8.95 7.40 -6.41
CA LEU A 96 10.12 7.69 -7.25
C LEU A 96 10.33 9.20 -7.39
N ALA A 97 9.27 9.97 -7.65
CA ALA A 97 9.33 11.42 -7.73
C ALA A 97 9.90 12.04 -6.45
N SER A 98 9.43 11.61 -5.28
CA SER A 98 9.97 12.08 -3.99
C SER A 98 11.46 11.76 -3.81
N VAL A 99 11.94 10.61 -4.29
CA VAL A 99 13.38 10.28 -4.20
C VAL A 99 14.19 11.09 -5.21
N ARG A 100 13.65 11.33 -6.42
CA ARG A 100 14.32 12.19 -7.41
C ARG A 100 14.40 13.63 -6.92
N ASP A 101 13.32 14.15 -6.36
CA ASP A 101 13.29 15.47 -5.73
C ASP A 101 14.29 15.58 -4.57
N LEU A 102 14.37 14.55 -3.71
CA LEU A 102 15.40 14.44 -2.68
C LEU A 102 16.83 14.53 -3.26
N THR A 103 17.10 13.87 -4.40
CA THR A 103 18.40 14.01 -5.07
C THR A 103 18.62 15.38 -5.71
N ASN A 104 17.57 16.02 -6.23
CA ASN A 104 17.64 17.37 -6.79
C ASN A 104 17.94 18.42 -5.71
N LEU A 105 17.47 18.20 -4.48
CA LEU A 105 17.79 19.02 -3.31
C LEU A 105 19.25 18.88 -2.85
N GLY A 106 19.98 17.86 -3.33
CA GLY A 106 21.40 17.66 -3.01
C GLY A 106 21.71 16.37 -2.24
N TYR A 107 20.73 15.49 -2.00
CA TYR A 107 21.02 14.17 -1.43
C TYR A 107 21.84 13.34 -2.41
N ASN A 108 23.02 12.89 -1.97
CA ASN A 108 23.93 12.11 -2.78
C ASN A 108 24.09 10.72 -2.18
N PHE A 109 23.56 9.69 -2.84
CA PHE A 109 23.67 8.30 -2.37
C PHE A 109 25.11 7.82 -2.16
N GLU A 110 26.09 8.37 -2.88
CA GLU A 110 27.51 8.00 -2.73
C GLU A 110 28.18 8.68 -1.53
N VAL A 111 27.57 9.74 -0.99
CA VAL A 111 28.07 10.47 0.18
C VAL A 111 27.24 10.13 1.41
N ASN A 112 25.92 10.26 1.31
CA ASN A 112 24.96 10.02 2.38
C ASN A 112 24.83 8.54 2.74
N LYS A 113 24.89 7.62 1.77
CA LYS A 113 24.91 6.15 1.97
C LYS A 113 23.88 5.64 2.99
N PRO A 114 22.58 5.63 2.64
CA PRO A 114 21.57 5.11 3.56
C PRO A 114 21.86 3.64 3.87
N ILE A 115 21.79 3.24 5.14
CA ILE A 115 22.15 1.87 5.56
C ILE A 115 21.11 0.83 5.13
N ALA A 116 19.88 1.29 4.86
CA ALA A 116 18.80 0.46 4.33
C ALA A 116 17.71 1.32 3.68
N SER A 117 16.95 0.67 2.79
CA SER A 117 15.72 1.18 2.21
C SER A 117 14.60 0.20 2.56
N LEU A 118 13.58 0.66 3.29
CA LEU A 118 12.49 -0.19 3.79
C LEU A 118 11.15 0.26 3.22
N GLY A 119 10.29 -0.69 2.90
CA GLY A 119 8.97 -0.40 2.36
C GLY A 119 7.86 -1.08 3.16
N HIS A 120 6.79 -0.35 3.44
CA HIS A 120 5.58 -0.87 4.05
C HIS A 120 4.57 -1.27 2.97
N SER A 121 4.08 -2.52 2.99
CA SER A 121 3.17 -3.04 1.96
C SER A 121 3.73 -2.80 0.55
N GLN A 122 3.02 -2.08 -0.33
CA GLN A 122 3.50 -1.73 -1.67
C GLN A 122 4.72 -0.80 -1.71
N GLY A 123 5.03 -0.08 -0.61
CA GLY A 123 6.21 0.78 -0.53
C GLY A 123 7.52 0.00 -0.72
N ILE A 124 7.48 -1.33 -0.63
CA ILE A 124 8.61 -2.22 -0.96
C ILE A 124 9.09 -2.01 -2.41
N ILE A 125 8.21 -1.62 -3.33
CA ILE A 125 8.58 -1.37 -4.74
C ILE A 125 9.49 -0.14 -4.83
N ALA A 126 9.14 0.96 -4.15
CA ALA A 126 9.99 2.14 -4.09
C ALA A 126 11.31 1.88 -3.35
N ALA A 127 11.28 1.04 -2.31
CA ALA A 127 12.51 0.61 -1.65
C ALA A 127 13.45 -0.13 -2.63
N LYS A 128 12.90 -0.99 -3.48
CA LYS A 128 13.64 -1.69 -4.54
C LYS A 128 14.13 -0.76 -5.66
N ILE A 129 13.41 0.32 -5.95
CA ILE A 129 13.89 1.35 -6.88
C ILE A 129 15.16 2.02 -6.33
N VAL A 130 15.18 2.38 -5.04
CA VAL A 130 16.38 2.92 -4.39
C VAL A 130 17.53 1.92 -4.43
N GLU A 131 17.28 0.65 -4.09
CA GLU A 131 18.31 -0.39 -4.16
C GLU A 131 18.86 -0.56 -5.58
N ALA A 132 17.99 -0.53 -6.61
CA ALA A 132 18.39 -0.60 -8.01
C ALA A 132 19.29 0.60 -8.40
N ARG A 133 18.93 1.81 -7.98
CA ARG A 133 19.75 3.01 -8.19
C ARG A 133 21.10 2.92 -7.49
N ILE A 134 21.14 2.45 -6.25
CA ILE A 134 22.40 2.30 -5.50
C ILE A 134 23.30 1.27 -6.21
N LYS A 135 22.73 0.11 -6.57
CA LYS A 135 23.47 -0.96 -7.26
C LYS A 135 24.02 -0.52 -8.61
N ALA A 136 23.27 0.28 -9.37
CA ALA A 136 23.67 0.75 -10.69
C ALA A 136 24.59 1.99 -10.67
N GLY A 137 24.73 2.64 -9.52
CA GLY A 137 25.54 3.86 -9.32
C GLY A 137 24.93 5.16 -9.88
N SER A 138 23.94 5.07 -10.78
CA SER A 138 23.25 6.24 -11.36
C SER A 138 21.80 5.93 -11.72
N TRP A 139 20.99 6.98 -11.84
CA TRP A 139 19.59 6.87 -12.29
C TRP A 139 19.50 6.35 -13.73
N GLN A 140 20.41 6.80 -14.59
CA GLN A 140 20.49 6.42 -16.00
C GLN A 140 20.77 4.91 -16.14
N ASN A 141 21.74 4.38 -15.39
CA ASN A 141 22.06 2.96 -15.44
C ASN A 141 20.95 2.08 -14.83
N ALA A 142 20.20 2.62 -13.86
CA ALA A 142 19.08 1.92 -13.24
C ALA A 142 17.79 1.98 -14.08
N GLN A 143 17.77 2.74 -15.18
CA GLN A 143 16.52 3.13 -15.85
C GLN A 143 15.63 1.93 -16.23
N ASN A 144 16.21 0.91 -16.85
CA ASN A 144 15.48 -0.30 -17.24
C ASN A 144 14.93 -1.06 -16.04
N GLN A 145 15.73 -1.20 -14.98
CA GLN A 145 15.31 -1.88 -13.74
C GLN A 145 14.18 -1.11 -13.03
N ILE A 146 14.22 0.22 -13.07
CA ILE A 146 13.16 1.07 -12.51
C ILE A 146 11.87 0.92 -13.34
N ALA A 147 11.97 0.93 -14.66
CA ALA A 147 10.84 0.71 -15.55
C ALA A 147 10.21 -0.68 -15.33
N GLU A 148 11.02 -1.73 -15.12
CA GLU A 148 10.54 -3.06 -14.74
C GLU A 148 9.78 -3.06 -13.42
N LEU A 149 10.27 -2.36 -12.39
CA LEU A 149 9.59 -2.26 -11.09
C LEU A 149 8.25 -1.52 -11.20
N ILE A 150 8.17 -0.48 -12.04
CA ILE A 150 6.90 0.19 -12.34
C ILE A 150 5.96 -0.72 -13.13
N ALA A 151 6.48 -1.49 -14.10
CA ALA A 151 5.70 -2.48 -14.84
C ALA A 151 5.12 -3.56 -13.91
N ILE A 152 5.91 -4.03 -12.93
CA ILE A 152 5.44 -4.92 -11.86
C ILE A 152 4.32 -4.26 -11.05
N ALA A 153 4.42 -2.97 -10.72
CA ALA A 153 3.37 -2.25 -10.01
C ALA A 153 2.04 -2.22 -10.80
N TYR A 154 2.10 -2.03 -12.13
CA TYR A 154 0.93 -2.15 -13.01
C TYR A 154 0.32 -3.56 -12.98
N ILE A 155 1.15 -4.60 -13.08
CA ILE A 155 0.68 -6.00 -13.04
C ILE A 155 0.01 -6.30 -11.68
N ILE A 156 0.62 -5.87 -10.57
CA ILE A 156 0.05 -6.03 -9.23
C ILE A 156 -1.31 -5.33 -9.14
N GLY A 157 -1.40 -4.07 -9.58
CA GLY A 157 -2.65 -3.31 -9.57
C GLY A 157 -3.76 -3.95 -10.40
N ALA A 158 -3.43 -4.38 -11.62
CA ALA A 158 -4.37 -5.05 -12.52
C ALA A 158 -4.86 -6.40 -11.98
N ALA A 159 -3.94 -7.24 -11.48
CA ALA A 159 -4.28 -8.52 -10.89
C ALA A 159 -5.12 -8.36 -9.62
N ALA A 160 -4.73 -7.43 -8.75
CA ALA A 160 -5.48 -7.14 -7.52
C ALA A 160 -6.92 -6.71 -7.83
N ASP A 161 -7.11 -5.76 -8.77
CA ASP A 161 -8.44 -5.27 -9.15
C ASP A 161 -9.31 -6.37 -9.77
N ARG A 162 -8.73 -7.18 -10.66
CA ARG A 162 -9.40 -8.32 -11.25
C ARG A 162 -9.87 -9.32 -10.19
N GLU A 163 -8.98 -9.78 -9.32
CA GLU A 163 -9.31 -10.78 -8.31
C GLU A 163 -10.33 -10.24 -7.31
N ALA A 164 -10.20 -8.97 -6.91
CA ALA A 164 -11.14 -8.33 -6.00
C ALA A 164 -12.56 -8.23 -6.59
N ARG A 165 -12.64 -7.88 -7.87
CA ARG A 165 -13.91 -7.84 -8.61
C ARG A 165 -14.52 -9.24 -8.74
N MET A 166 -13.72 -10.24 -9.11
CA MET A 166 -14.17 -11.62 -9.27
C MET A 166 -14.65 -12.26 -7.96
N LEU A 167 -14.15 -11.78 -6.81
CA LEU A 167 -14.58 -12.17 -5.47
C LEU A 167 -15.72 -11.30 -4.92
N GLU A 168 -16.07 -10.20 -5.60
CA GLU A 168 -16.99 -9.16 -5.12
C GLU A 168 -16.60 -8.65 -3.72
N ILE A 169 -15.30 -8.52 -3.47
CA ILE A 169 -14.71 -8.16 -2.17
C ILE A 169 -14.24 -6.70 -2.14
N SER A 170 -14.47 -5.94 -3.22
CA SER A 170 -14.07 -4.53 -3.34
C SER A 170 -14.92 -3.61 -2.47
N GLY A 171 -14.32 -2.50 -2.02
CA GLY A 171 -15.02 -1.49 -1.22
C GLY A 171 -15.88 -0.53 -2.04
N ASN A 172 -16.86 0.11 -1.40
CA ASN A 172 -17.76 1.11 -2.00
C ASN A 172 -17.64 2.51 -1.35
N GLY A 173 -16.42 2.89 -0.93
CA GLY A 173 -16.14 4.18 -0.28
C GLY A 173 -16.40 4.13 1.23
N GLU A 174 -17.64 3.92 1.65
CA GLU A 174 -18.00 3.83 3.07
C GLU A 174 -17.62 2.48 3.69
N LYS A 175 -17.81 1.38 2.93
CA LYS A 175 -17.37 0.05 3.34
C LYS A 175 -16.10 -0.28 2.59
N THR A 176 -14.99 -0.36 3.33
CA THR A 176 -13.70 -0.76 2.79
C THR A 176 -13.33 -2.18 3.25
N PRO A 177 -12.62 -2.94 2.41
CA PRO A 177 -12.22 -4.31 2.69
C PRO A 177 -11.00 -4.41 3.61
N MET A 178 -10.58 -3.31 4.24
CA MET A 178 -9.47 -3.25 5.18
C MET A 178 -9.84 -2.41 6.42
N LEU A 179 -9.65 -3.00 7.61
CA LEU A 179 -10.02 -2.41 8.89
C LEU A 179 -8.82 -2.26 9.82
N SER A 180 -8.50 -1.04 10.22
CA SER A 180 -7.44 -0.70 11.16
C SER A 180 -7.95 -0.67 12.60
N LEU A 181 -7.37 -1.50 13.46
CA LEU A 181 -7.68 -1.66 14.88
C LEU A 181 -6.52 -1.11 15.72
N LYS A 182 -6.67 0.13 16.22
CA LYS A 182 -5.68 0.77 17.11
C LYS A 182 -6.03 0.54 18.58
N GLY A 183 -5.04 0.19 19.39
CA GLY A 183 -5.21 -0.22 20.79
C GLY A 183 -5.60 -1.69 20.96
N VAL A 184 -5.47 -2.50 19.91
CA VAL A 184 -5.83 -3.93 19.88
C VAL A 184 -4.57 -4.74 19.60
N THR A 185 -4.24 -5.68 20.49
CA THR A 185 -3.12 -6.60 20.29
C THR A 185 -3.49 -7.75 19.34
N PHE A 186 -2.50 -8.49 18.89
CA PHE A 186 -2.69 -9.60 17.95
C PHE A 186 -3.68 -10.67 18.48
N ASP A 187 -3.54 -11.11 19.72
CA ASP A 187 -4.44 -12.11 20.31
C ASP A 187 -5.85 -11.57 20.50
N GLN A 188 -5.98 -10.29 20.80
CA GLN A 188 -7.27 -9.61 20.90
C GLN A 188 -7.94 -9.49 19.54
N ALA A 189 -7.17 -9.24 18.47
CA ALA A 189 -7.68 -9.24 17.11
C ALA A 189 -8.17 -10.64 16.70
N LYS A 190 -7.42 -11.70 17.03
CA LYS A 190 -7.88 -13.09 16.83
C LYS A 190 -9.17 -13.40 17.58
N ALA A 191 -9.26 -12.98 18.84
CA ALA A 191 -10.47 -13.17 19.65
C ALA A 191 -11.67 -12.40 19.08
N LEU A 192 -11.46 -11.18 18.55
CA LEU A 192 -12.49 -10.40 17.86
C LEU A 192 -12.99 -11.10 16.60
N ILE A 193 -12.07 -11.62 15.77
CA ILE A 193 -12.39 -12.37 14.56
C ILE A 193 -13.23 -13.61 14.92
N GLY A 194 -12.85 -14.36 15.95
CA GLY A 194 -13.58 -15.56 16.40
C GLY A 194 -14.97 -15.29 16.98
N ARG A 195 -15.34 -14.02 17.25
CA ARG A 195 -16.69 -13.62 17.70
C ARG A 195 -17.61 -13.22 16.56
N VAL A 196 -17.09 -13.13 15.33
CA VAL A 196 -17.90 -12.84 14.15
C VAL A 196 -18.46 -14.15 13.64
N GLU A 197 -19.78 -14.26 13.62
CA GLU A 197 -20.49 -15.40 13.06
C GLU A 197 -20.91 -15.13 11.62
N ARG A 198 -21.06 -16.20 10.82
CA ARG A 198 -21.55 -16.14 9.43
C ARG A 198 -20.72 -15.21 8.53
N THR A 199 -19.39 -15.28 8.64
CA THR A 199 -18.49 -14.56 7.74
C THR A 199 -18.68 -15.01 6.30
N ARG A 200 -18.70 -14.06 5.36
CA ARG A 200 -18.74 -14.40 3.92
C ARG A 200 -17.47 -15.10 3.47
N GLY A 201 -16.33 -14.73 4.04
CA GLY A 201 -15.04 -15.31 3.73
C GLY A 201 -14.03 -15.25 4.86
N VAL A 202 -12.77 -15.55 4.55
CA VAL A 202 -11.69 -15.55 5.54
C VAL A 202 -11.27 -14.12 5.90
N ILE A 203 -11.48 -13.74 7.16
CA ILE A 203 -10.91 -12.51 7.75
C ILE A 203 -9.43 -12.74 8.07
N SER A 204 -8.57 -12.04 7.34
CA SER A 204 -7.12 -12.16 7.49
C SER A 204 -6.57 -11.04 8.37
N ILE A 205 -5.58 -11.36 9.21
CA ILE A 205 -4.73 -10.33 9.83
C ILE A 205 -3.71 -9.89 8.79
N ALA A 206 -4.00 -8.79 8.09
CA ALA A 206 -3.24 -8.30 6.95
C ALA A 206 -1.90 -7.68 7.35
N VAL A 207 -1.90 -6.82 8.37
CA VAL A 207 -0.71 -6.06 8.78
C VAL A 207 -0.64 -5.93 10.30
N LYS A 208 0.55 -6.16 10.85
CA LYS A 208 0.87 -5.85 12.26
C LYS A 208 1.75 -4.60 12.29
N ASN A 209 1.13 -3.43 12.44
CA ASN A 209 1.84 -2.14 12.47
C ASN A 209 2.59 -1.93 13.80
N SER A 210 2.06 -2.45 14.91
CA SER A 210 2.73 -2.41 16.21
C SER A 210 2.22 -3.53 17.12
N ARG A 211 2.70 -3.57 18.38
CA ARG A 211 2.19 -4.50 19.41
C ARG A 211 0.67 -4.39 19.61
N ASN A 212 0.10 -3.20 19.42
CA ASN A 212 -1.32 -2.90 19.65
C ASN A 212 -1.98 -2.17 18.48
N HIS A 213 -1.46 -2.35 17.26
CA HIS A 213 -2.05 -1.80 16.05
C HIS A 213 -2.03 -2.85 14.94
N ILE A 214 -3.22 -3.35 14.64
CA ILE A 214 -3.44 -4.44 13.68
C ILE A 214 -4.35 -3.94 12.56
N VAL A 215 -4.11 -4.37 11.34
CA VAL A 215 -4.99 -4.16 10.20
C VAL A 215 -5.52 -5.51 9.74
N LEU A 216 -6.84 -5.61 9.59
CA LEU A 216 -7.53 -6.76 9.05
C LEU A 216 -7.88 -6.52 7.58
N SER A 217 -8.01 -7.61 6.81
CA SER A 217 -8.53 -7.58 5.45
C SER A 217 -9.54 -8.70 5.22
N GLY A 218 -10.56 -8.43 4.41
CA GLY A 218 -11.63 -9.38 4.09
C GLY A 218 -12.81 -8.68 3.44
N TYR A 219 -13.96 -9.34 3.44
CA TYR A 219 -15.18 -8.75 2.90
C TYR A 219 -15.60 -7.49 3.66
N PRO A 220 -16.06 -6.42 2.97
CA PRO A 220 -16.46 -5.18 3.62
C PRO A 220 -17.52 -5.35 4.72
N GLU A 221 -18.45 -6.30 4.54
CA GLU A 221 -19.46 -6.74 5.51
C GLU A 221 -18.86 -7.45 6.72
N ASP A 222 -17.85 -8.31 6.51
CA ASP A 222 -17.13 -8.97 7.60
C ASP A 222 -16.32 -7.95 8.41
N MET A 223 -15.73 -6.95 7.74
CA MET A 223 -15.04 -5.84 8.40
C MET A 223 -16.02 -5.01 9.26
N GLU A 224 -17.24 -4.81 8.78
CA GLU A 224 -18.30 -4.14 9.54
C GLU A 224 -18.70 -4.97 10.78
N ALA A 225 -18.84 -6.28 10.64
CA ALA A 225 -19.14 -7.17 11.74
C ALA A 225 -18.03 -7.15 12.82
N VAL A 226 -16.76 -7.17 12.42
CA VAL A 226 -15.63 -7.02 13.36
C VAL A 226 -15.65 -5.65 14.03
N GLN A 227 -15.90 -4.58 13.27
CA GLN A 227 -16.01 -3.22 13.82
C GLN A 227 -17.09 -3.15 14.91
N ASN A 228 -18.26 -3.75 14.66
CA ASN A 228 -19.35 -3.81 15.62
C ASN A 228 -18.96 -4.58 16.90
N GLN A 229 -18.25 -5.70 16.77
CA GLN A 229 -17.73 -6.45 17.94
C GLN A 229 -16.71 -5.61 18.74
N ALA A 230 -15.79 -4.95 18.05
CA ALA A 230 -14.79 -4.07 18.69
C ALA A 230 -15.45 -2.90 19.43
N GLN A 231 -16.52 -2.32 18.88
CA GLN A 231 -17.29 -1.27 19.53
C GLN A 231 -18.03 -1.77 20.78
N LYS A 232 -18.69 -2.93 20.71
CA LYS A 232 -19.36 -3.58 21.87
C LYS A 232 -18.37 -3.83 23.01
N GLU A 233 -17.19 -4.34 22.71
CA GLU A 233 -16.13 -4.55 23.71
C GLU A 233 -15.62 -3.25 24.33
N SER A 234 -15.44 -2.21 23.51
CA SER A 234 -15.02 -0.89 23.99
C SER A 234 -16.05 -0.29 24.96
N GLN A 235 -17.33 -0.42 24.65
CA GLN A 235 -18.42 0.02 25.53
C GLN A 235 -18.47 -0.77 26.84
N ARG A 236 -18.37 -2.11 26.79
CA ARG A 236 -18.31 -2.96 27.98
C ARG A 236 -17.13 -2.61 28.88
N SER A 237 -15.95 -2.41 28.29
CA SER A 237 -14.72 -2.06 29.02
C SER A 237 -14.86 -0.69 29.70
N LYS A 238 -15.46 0.30 29.04
CA LYS A 238 -15.75 1.62 29.63
C LYS A 238 -16.74 1.54 30.79
N LYS A 239 -17.79 0.72 30.68
CA LYS A 239 -18.78 0.52 31.75
C LYS A 239 -18.15 -0.14 32.98
N ASN A 240 -17.35 -1.18 32.77
CA ASN A 240 -16.67 -1.89 33.86
C ASN A 240 -15.63 -0.99 34.56
N ALA A 241 -14.87 -0.19 33.80
CA ALA A 241 -13.89 0.75 34.37
C ALA A 241 -14.54 1.86 35.22
N ARG A 242 -15.77 2.28 34.89
CA ARG A 242 -16.54 3.24 35.70
C ARG A 242 -17.10 2.63 36.98
N ASN A 243 -17.48 1.35 36.93
CA ASN A 243 -18.11 0.67 38.06
C ASN A 243 -17.10 0.10 39.08
N GLU A 244 -15.92 -0.33 38.64
CA GLU A 244 -14.95 -1.05 39.51
C GLU A 244 -13.84 -0.17 40.08
N GLY A 245 -13.77 1.14 39.78
CA GLY A 245 -12.70 2.05 40.25
C GLY A 245 -11.26 1.65 39.87
N THR A 246 -11.09 0.52 39.17
CA THR A 246 -9.82 -0.16 38.96
C THR A 246 -9.53 -0.21 37.46
N ARG A 247 -8.41 0.37 37.03
CA ARG A 247 -7.84 0.14 35.69
C ARG A 247 -7.30 -1.28 35.62
N ARG A 248 -8.16 -2.30 35.49
CA ARG A 248 -7.72 -3.67 35.21
C ARG A 248 -6.96 -3.69 33.88
N ILE A 249 -5.78 -4.31 33.89
CA ILE A 249 -4.85 -4.50 32.75
C ILE A 249 -5.40 -5.61 31.82
N GLY A 250 -6.67 -5.49 31.42
CA GLY A 250 -7.36 -6.39 30.53
C GLY A 250 -8.19 -5.57 29.58
N PHE A 251 -7.76 -5.46 28.32
CA PHE A 251 -8.38 -4.68 27.25
C PHE A 251 -8.42 -3.15 27.50
N CYS A 252 -7.42 -2.42 26.98
CA CYS A 252 -7.33 -0.95 27.07
C CYS A 252 -8.62 -0.24 26.58
N ALA A 253 -9.13 0.69 27.39
CA ALA A 253 -10.37 1.46 27.18
C ALA A 253 -10.34 2.47 26.01
N ASN A 254 -9.20 2.65 25.33
CA ASN A 254 -9.02 3.64 24.27
C ASN A 254 -8.75 2.96 22.92
N ARG A 255 -9.74 2.22 22.42
CA ARG A 255 -9.72 1.59 21.09
C ARG A 255 -10.28 2.52 20.04
N ARG A 256 -9.52 2.74 18.97
CA ARG A 256 -10.00 3.46 17.79
C ARG A 256 -9.99 2.50 16.62
N VAL A 257 -11.16 2.36 16.00
CA VAL A 257 -11.38 1.55 14.81
C VAL A 257 -11.51 2.51 13.64
N PHE A 258 -10.68 2.32 12.62
CA PHE A 258 -10.68 3.13 11.41
C PHE A 258 -10.78 2.23 10.19
N ARG A 259 -11.54 2.64 9.19
CA ARG A 259 -11.47 2.01 7.87
C ARG A 259 -10.25 2.53 7.13
N CYS A 260 -9.49 1.65 6.50
CA CYS A 260 -8.38 2.04 5.64
C CYS A 260 -8.94 2.46 4.27
N TYR A 261 -8.42 3.56 3.71
CA TYR A 261 -8.68 3.97 2.33
C TYR A 261 -7.92 3.05 1.36
N SER A 262 -8.44 1.83 1.18
CA SER A 262 -8.02 0.91 0.13
C SER A 262 -9.26 0.34 -0.54
N ALA A 263 -9.25 0.29 -1.88
CA ALA A 263 -10.34 -0.27 -2.66
C ALA A 263 -10.37 -1.82 -2.62
N ILE A 264 -9.27 -2.46 -2.18
CA ILE A 264 -9.02 -3.91 -2.32
C ILE A 264 -8.44 -4.49 -1.03
N PRO A 265 -8.81 -5.72 -0.64
CA PRO A 265 -8.23 -6.41 0.53
C PRO A 265 -6.81 -6.91 0.27
N PHE A 266 -5.80 -6.03 0.31
CA PHE A 266 -4.41 -6.46 0.24
C PHE A 266 -4.05 -7.39 1.41
N SER A 267 -3.16 -8.35 1.16
CA SER A 267 -2.72 -9.37 2.13
C SER A 267 -3.88 -10.19 2.71
N ASN A 268 -4.88 -10.53 1.87
CA ASN A 268 -5.97 -11.42 2.24
C ASN A 268 -5.80 -12.82 1.63
N HIS A 269 -6.10 -13.85 2.42
CA HIS A 269 -5.99 -15.24 2.02
C HIS A 269 -6.72 -15.58 0.70
N GLU A 270 -7.94 -15.09 0.50
CA GLU A 270 -8.75 -15.45 -0.67
C GLU A 270 -8.22 -14.84 -1.96
N THR A 271 -7.84 -13.56 -1.92
CA THR A 271 -7.18 -12.92 -3.06
C THR A 271 -5.88 -13.64 -3.45
N PHE A 272 -5.08 -14.05 -2.46
CA PHE A 272 -3.85 -14.81 -2.70
C PHE A 272 -4.14 -16.19 -3.29
N CYS A 273 -5.11 -16.90 -2.75
CA CYS A 273 -5.48 -18.25 -3.19
C CYS A 273 -6.04 -18.28 -4.60
N ARG A 274 -6.83 -17.28 -4.97
CA ARG A 274 -7.39 -17.19 -6.32
C ARG A 274 -6.35 -16.77 -7.35
N ALA A 275 -5.51 -15.77 -7.03
CA ALA A 275 -4.35 -15.41 -7.84
C ALA A 275 -3.39 -16.59 -8.07
N SER A 276 -3.21 -17.45 -7.06
CA SER A 276 -2.39 -18.65 -7.19
C SER A 276 -2.99 -19.70 -8.12
N ARG A 277 -4.33 -19.84 -8.13
CA ARG A 277 -5.04 -20.80 -9.02
C ARG A 277 -5.05 -20.34 -10.47
N SER A 278 -5.08 -19.04 -10.74
CA SER A 278 -5.05 -18.50 -12.10
C SER A 278 -3.70 -18.65 -12.80
N LEU A 279 -2.62 -18.92 -12.07
CA LEU A 279 -1.26 -19.14 -12.59
C LEU A 279 -0.97 -20.59 -13.04
N GLY A 280 -1.96 -21.49 -13.06
CA GLY A 280 -1.87 -22.79 -13.75
C GLY A 280 -0.86 -23.81 -13.21
N LYS A 281 -0.15 -23.55 -12.10
CA LYS A 281 0.78 -24.53 -11.52
C LYS A 281 0.02 -25.52 -10.63
N GLY A 282 -0.05 -26.77 -11.07
CA GLY A 282 -0.63 -27.94 -10.38
C GLY A 282 0.01 -28.32 -9.03
N ARG A 283 0.66 -27.40 -8.33
CA ARG A 283 0.93 -27.55 -6.89
C ARG A 283 -0.17 -26.81 -6.15
N ARG A 284 -1.03 -27.56 -5.47
CA ARG A 284 -1.95 -27.02 -4.46
C ARG A 284 -1.10 -26.29 -3.41
N ILE A 285 -0.92 -24.98 -3.57
CA ILE A 285 -0.66 -24.12 -2.43
C ILE A 285 -1.85 -24.37 -1.51
N ARG A 286 -1.61 -24.77 -0.25
CA ARG A 286 -2.68 -25.04 0.71
C ARG A 286 -3.44 -23.75 0.98
N CYS A 287 -4.44 -23.58 0.15
CA CYS A 287 -5.69 -22.89 0.36
C CYS A 287 -6.69 -23.99 0.71
#